data_AF-A0A0K8UYI9-F1
#
_entry.id   AF-A0A0K8UYI9-F1
#
_cell.length_a   1.000
_cell.length_b   1.000
_cell.length_c   1.000
_cell.angle_alpha   90.00
_cell.angle_beta   90.00
_cell.angle_gamma   90.00
#
_symmetry.space_group_name_H-M   'P 1'
#
loop_
_entity.id
_entity.type
_entity.pdbx_description
1 polymer ?
#
loop_
_entity_poly.entity_id
_entity_poly.type
_entity_poly.pdbx_seq_one_letter_code
_entity_poly.pdbx_strand_id
1 'polypeptide(L)'
;MTEQEAMLQQSSGMASTYMAPQEEALQALCKKLLKSRFFRGYYEERRFVDTVAGYRDIIDLHRGERDLELLLLDIRSKLQIFYQNSPQVWIGITHGAFMGITPKTKTLDTHIWVQLQEVAFGHYWFSIKSIRFRKNEVILKLNVVRNVEADSLIERTQISKSTLMYAKDDSKTKQTLTTDNSINALNNATKLSDDMMSGPTVIQPEVLQIGYEDFVNIVRNWGTTIKHKVYDFMSNDINKDNIKDFLQFLGLVVISLLTGSFVAIKYLGTFALRFMFEFTRFMHVMTPIILKIIEAINKIVGGFYILLAMIWKDAFMKRRMTATQQLQDFNVQPPRELKAIEYNRQKYEIDFEYNIRQPPVMRPSIGPFTEFERKFQ
;
A
#
# COMPACT_ATOMS: atom_id res chain seq x y z
N MET A 1 -34.86 -8.62 -44.12
CA MET A 1 -33.82 -8.59 -43.08
C MET A 1 -33.78 -7.19 -42.46
N THR A 2 -34.91 -6.53 -42.20
CA THR A 2 -35.99 -6.72 -41.20
C THR A 2 -35.54 -6.46 -39.76
N GLU A 3 -35.97 -5.28 -39.29
CA GLU A 3 -35.91 -4.68 -37.93
C GLU A 3 -36.33 -5.58 -36.77
N GLN A 4 -36.73 -6.83 -37.03
CA GLN A 4 -37.09 -7.83 -36.04
C GLN A 4 -35.88 -8.35 -35.25
N GLU A 5 -34.66 -8.31 -35.81
CA GLU A 5 -33.45 -8.69 -35.07
C GLU A 5 -33.00 -7.62 -34.06
N ALA A 6 -33.29 -6.34 -34.33
CA ALA A 6 -33.00 -5.25 -33.40
C ALA A 6 -33.95 -5.25 -32.18
N MET A 7 -35.21 -5.66 -32.36
CA MET A 7 -36.16 -5.79 -31.23
C MET A 7 -35.90 -7.02 -30.35
N LEU A 8 -35.22 -8.06 -30.86
CA LEU A 8 -34.90 -9.27 -30.08
C LEU A 8 -33.67 -9.12 -29.17
N GLN A 9 -32.81 -8.12 -29.39
CA GLN A 9 -31.69 -7.81 -28.48
C GLN A 9 -32.04 -6.84 -27.35
N GLN A 10 -33.21 -6.21 -27.39
CA GLN A 10 -33.62 -5.21 -26.38
C GLN A 10 -34.57 -5.75 -25.30
N SER A 11 -35.00 -7.02 -25.36
CA SER A 11 -35.92 -7.62 -24.38
C SER A 11 -35.27 -8.55 -23.34
N SER A 12 -33.96 -8.77 -23.39
CA SER A 12 -33.25 -9.67 -22.47
C SER A 12 -32.62 -8.96 -21.25
N GLY A 13 -33.02 -7.72 -20.99
CA GLY A 13 -32.45 -6.87 -19.95
C GLY A 13 -33.47 -6.29 -18.99
N MET A 14 -34.41 -7.07 -18.44
CA MET A 14 -35.13 -6.74 -17.19
C MET A 14 -36.10 -7.86 -16.76
N ALA A 15 -35.61 -9.09 -16.62
CA ALA A 15 -36.32 -10.06 -15.77
C ALA A 15 -35.93 -9.78 -14.31
N SER A 16 -36.54 -8.76 -13.70
CA SER A 16 -36.57 -8.60 -12.25
C SER A 16 -37.28 -9.83 -11.69
N THR A 17 -36.51 -10.85 -11.36
CA THR A 17 -37.00 -12.00 -10.61
C THR A 17 -37.34 -11.42 -9.25
N TYR A 18 -38.63 -11.30 -8.93
CA TYR A 18 -39.08 -10.87 -7.61
C TYR A 18 -38.45 -11.79 -6.57
N MET A 19 -37.37 -11.31 -5.94
CA MET A 19 -36.68 -12.02 -4.88
C MET A 19 -37.49 -11.84 -3.61
N ALA A 20 -37.72 -12.93 -2.87
CA ALA A 20 -38.34 -12.81 -1.58
C ALA A 20 -37.45 -11.93 -0.67
N PRO A 21 -38.01 -10.99 0.11
CA PRO A 21 -37.22 -10.07 0.94
C PRO A 21 -36.33 -10.81 1.95
N GLN A 22 -36.73 -12.00 2.37
CA GLN A 22 -35.93 -12.89 3.22
C GLN A 22 -34.69 -13.44 2.50
N GLU A 23 -34.81 -13.78 1.21
CA GLU A 23 -33.68 -14.23 0.39
C GLU A 23 -32.67 -13.09 0.22
N GLU A 24 -33.15 -11.88 -0.09
CA GLU A 24 -32.29 -10.72 -0.25
C GLU A 24 -31.51 -10.39 1.03
N ALA A 25 -32.18 -10.45 2.19
CA ALA A 25 -31.54 -10.25 3.49
C ALA A 25 -30.46 -11.30 3.78
N LEU A 26 -30.73 -12.59 3.50
CA LEU A 26 -29.76 -13.67 3.65
C LEU A 26 -28.55 -13.46 2.73
N GLN A 27 -28.78 -13.13 1.46
CA GLN A 27 -27.72 -12.86 0.51
C GLN A 27 -26.86 -11.66 0.92
N ALA A 28 -27.48 -10.57 1.40
CA ALA A 28 -26.78 -9.40 1.89
C ALA A 28 -25.91 -9.72 3.13
N LEU A 29 -26.44 -10.53 4.06
CA LEU A 29 -25.71 -10.99 5.23
C LEU A 29 -24.49 -11.83 4.84
N CYS A 30 -24.66 -12.84 3.99
CA CYS A 30 -23.56 -13.68 3.51
C CYS A 30 -22.48 -12.85 2.77
N LYS A 31 -22.91 -11.90 1.92
CA LYS A 31 -21.99 -10.97 1.26
C LYS A 31 -21.21 -10.14 2.27
N LYS A 32 -21.86 -9.60 3.30
CA LYS A 32 -21.22 -8.78 4.33
C LYS A 32 -20.21 -9.56 5.17
N LEU A 33 -20.52 -10.80 5.55
CA LEU A 33 -19.65 -11.63 6.39
C LEU A 33 -18.36 -12.07 5.69
N LEU A 34 -18.45 -12.35 4.38
CA LEU A 34 -17.36 -12.93 3.61
C LEU A 34 -16.54 -11.90 2.84
N LYS A 35 -17.08 -10.71 2.57
CA LYS A 35 -16.39 -9.66 1.81
C LYS A 35 -15.10 -9.22 2.51
N SER A 36 -14.05 -9.02 1.72
CA SER A 36 -12.74 -8.51 2.14
C SER A 36 -11.97 -9.42 3.11
N ARG A 37 -12.37 -10.69 3.28
CA ARG A 37 -11.55 -11.66 4.03
C ARG A 37 -10.42 -12.19 3.15
N PHE A 38 -9.27 -12.40 3.78
CA PHE A 38 -8.11 -13.02 3.16
C PHE A 38 -7.92 -14.41 3.76
N PHE A 39 -7.49 -15.35 2.94
CA PHE A 39 -7.15 -16.68 3.43
C PHE A 39 -6.08 -17.31 2.57
N ARG A 40 -5.39 -18.27 3.18
CA ARG A 40 -4.38 -19.11 2.51
C ARG A 40 -5.03 -20.40 2.01
N GLY A 41 -4.83 -20.72 0.74
CA GLY A 41 -5.41 -21.92 0.13
C GLY A 41 -4.55 -22.54 -0.98
N TYR A 42 -4.80 -23.81 -1.25
CA TYR A 42 -4.14 -24.57 -2.31
C TYR A 42 -5.11 -24.75 -3.47
N TYR A 43 -4.78 -24.15 -4.61
CA TYR A 43 -5.50 -24.41 -5.85
C TYR A 43 -4.96 -25.70 -6.47
N GLU A 44 -5.76 -26.76 -6.42
CA GLU A 44 -5.31 -28.12 -6.70
C GLU A 44 -5.65 -28.56 -8.12
N GLU A 45 -6.92 -28.45 -8.51
CA GLU A 45 -7.40 -28.94 -9.79
C GLU A 45 -8.63 -28.18 -10.28
N ARG A 46 -8.98 -28.43 -11.54
CA ARG A 46 -10.20 -27.93 -12.19
C ARG A 46 -11.06 -29.13 -12.58
N ARG A 47 -12.30 -29.18 -12.10
CA ARG A 47 -13.21 -30.30 -12.31
C ARG A 47 -14.52 -29.85 -12.92
N PHE A 48 -15.09 -30.70 -13.78
CA PHE A 48 -16.41 -30.47 -14.36
C PHE A 48 -17.50 -30.83 -13.33
N VAL A 49 -18.44 -29.92 -13.12
CA VAL A 49 -19.57 -30.12 -12.20
C VAL A 49 -20.84 -30.29 -13.04
N ASP A 50 -21.40 -31.50 -13.01
CA ASP A 50 -22.56 -31.87 -13.83
C ASP A 50 -23.80 -31.02 -13.52
N THR A 51 -24.04 -30.72 -12.24
CA THR A 51 -25.21 -29.95 -11.78
C THR A 51 -25.26 -28.53 -12.35
N VAL A 52 -24.10 -27.95 -12.66
CA VAL A 52 -23.98 -26.59 -13.21
C VAL A 52 -23.50 -26.61 -14.67
N ALA A 53 -23.28 -27.80 -15.24
CA ALA A 53 -22.75 -28.03 -16.58
C ALA A 53 -21.52 -27.16 -16.91
N GLY A 54 -20.54 -27.10 -15.99
CA GLY A 54 -19.36 -26.27 -16.19
C GLY A 54 -18.18 -26.60 -15.29
N TYR A 55 -17.00 -26.13 -15.70
CA TYR A 55 -15.77 -26.32 -14.94
C TYR A 55 -15.66 -25.38 -13.74
N ARG A 56 -15.24 -25.92 -12.61
CA ARG A 56 -14.99 -25.19 -11.37
C ARG A 56 -13.61 -25.55 -10.84
N ASP A 57 -12.98 -24.56 -10.26
CA ASP A 57 -11.64 -24.62 -9.67
C ASP A 57 -11.78 -25.00 -8.20
N ILE A 58 -11.01 -26.00 -7.76
CA ILE A 58 -11.05 -26.51 -6.38
C ILE A 58 -9.91 -25.91 -5.58
N ILE A 59 -10.26 -25.25 -4.48
CA ILE A 59 -9.30 -24.67 -3.53
C ILE A 59 -9.48 -25.30 -2.17
N ASP A 60 -8.41 -25.88 -1.65
CA ASP A 60 -8.36 -26.41 -0.30
C ASP A 60 -7.92 -25.31 0.67
N LEU A 61 -8.60 -25.20 1.81
CA LEU A 61 -8.14 -24.28 2.85
C LEU A 61 -6.87 -24.81 3.53
N HIS A 62 -5.95 -23.91 3.83
CA HIS A 62 -4.79 -24.24 4.65
C HIS A 62 -5.20 -24.54 6.10
N ARG A 63 -4.50 -25.47 6.77
CA ARG A 63 -4.78 -25.92 8.16
C ARG A 63 -4.91 -24.78 9.20
N GLY A 64 -4.30 -23.63 8.94
CA GLY A 64 -4.38 -22.45 9.81
C GLY A 64 -5.70 -21.67 9.74
N GLU A 65 -6.53 -21.88 8.72
CA GLU A 65 -7.73 -21.06 8.43
C GLU A 65 -9.02 -21.63 9.06
N ARG A 66 -8.94 -22.07 10.32
CA ARG A 66 -10.08 -22.73 10.99
C ARG A 66 -11.28 -21.81 11.21
N ASP A 67 -11.04 -20.55 11.54
CA ASP A 67 -12.11 -19.58 11.79
C ASP A 67 -12.93 -19.33 10.50
N LEU A 68 -12.25 -19.32 9.35
CA LEU A 68 -12.91 -19.20 8.05
C LEU A 68 -13.65 -20.49 7.69
N GLU A 69 -13.06 -21.65 7.96
CA GLU A 69 -13.74 -22.94 7.76
C GLU A 69 -15.07 -23.00 8.53
N LEU A 70 -15.06 -22.69 9.83
CA LEU A 70 -16.26 -22.68 10.66
C LEU A 70 -17.32 -21.72 10.10
N LEU A 71 -16.91 -20.53 9.66
CA LEU A 71 -17.80 -19.55 9.05
C LEU A 71 -18.39 -20.06 7.72
N LEU A 72 -17.59 -20.69 6.87
CA LEU A 72 -18.04 -21.25 5.59
C LEU A 72 -19.01 -22.42 5.79
N LEU A 73 -18.78 -23.25 6.81
CA LEU A 73 -19.68 -24.34 7.17
C LEU A 73 -21.02 -23.81 7.71
N ASP A 74 -21.00 -22.82 8.61
CA ASP A 74 -22.23 -22.17 9.11
C ASP A 74 -23.05 -21.56 7.96
N ILE A 75 -22.39 -20.83 7.05
CA ILE A 75 -23.03 -20.24 5.88
C ILE A 75 -23.57 -21.33 4.96
N ARG A 76 -22.80 -22.40 4.70
CA ARG A 76 -23.26 -23.53 3.88
C ARG A 76 -24.50 -24.17 4.49
N SER A 77 -24.52 -24.46 5.78
CA SER A 77 -25.67 -25.07 6.47
C SER A 77 -26.91 -24.18 6.36
N LYS A 78 -26.76 -22.86 6.56
CA LYS A 78 -27.87 -21.90 6.41
C LYS A 78 -28.39 -21.84 4.98
N LEU A 79 -27.50 -21.80 3.99
CA LEU A 79 -27.88 -21.82 2.57
C LEU A 79 -28.55 -23.14 2.18
N GLN A 80 -28.06 -24.26 2.69
CA GLN A 80 -28.63 -25.58 2.42
C GLN A 80 -30.04 -25.72 2.99
N ILE A 81 -30.29 -25.22 4.20
CA ILE A 81 -31.64 -25.18 4.79
C ILE A 81 -32.55 -24.27 3.97
N PHE A 82 -32.06 -23.09 3.57
CA PHE A 82 -32.86 -22.13 2.82
C PHE A 82 -33.25 -22.64 1.42
N TYR A 83 -32.31 -23.26 0.70
CA TYR A 83 -32.53 -23.82 -0.63
C TYR A 83 -32.99 -25.28 -0.63
N GLN A 84 -33.37 -25.85 0.51
CA GLN A 84 -33.80 -27.26 0.61
C GLN A 84 -35.00 -27.57 -0.31
N ASN A 85 -35.88 -26.58 -0.52
CA ASN A 85 -37.05 -26.69 -1.38
C ASN A 85 -36.74 -26.39 -2.87
N SER A 86 -35.50 -26.03 -3.20
CA SER A 86 -35.04 -25.64 -4.54
C SER A 86 -33.83 -26.49 -4.93
N PRO A 87 -34.03 -27.73 -5.40
CA PRO A 87 -32.95 -28.69 -5.65
C PRO A 87 -32.03 -28.31 -6.83
N GLN A 88 -32.33 -27.21 -7.52
CA GLN A 88 -31.57 -26.72 -8.66
C GLN A 88 -30.36 -25.85 -8.28
N VAL A 89 -30.24 -25.45 -7.00
CA VAL A 89 -29.18 -24.56 -6.54
C VAL A 89 -28.02 -25.36 -5.98
N TRP A 90 -26.89 -25.36 -6.68
CA TRP A 90 -25.65 -25.97 -6.23
C TRP A 90 -24.81 -25.00 -5.38
N ILE A 91 -24.28 -25.47 -4.25
CA ILE A 91 -23.48 -24.64 -3.34
C ILE A 91 -22.01 -25.01 -3.50
N GLY A 92 -21.17 -24.06 -3.88
CA GLY A 92 -19.73 -24.25 -4.12
C GLY A 92 -18.87 -24.39 -2.86
N ILE A 93 -19.39 -25.00 -1.80
CA ILE A 93 -18.66 -25.31 -0.56
C ILE A 93 -18.95 -26.77 -0.21
N THR A 94 -17.91 -27.59 -0.16
CA THR A 94 -18.01 -29.01 0.24
C THR A 94 -17.12 -29.29 1.43
N HIS A 95 -17.45 -30.33 2.19
CA HIS A 95 -16.73 -30.71 3.42
C HIS A 95 -16.63 -32.22 3.48
N GLY A 96 -15.47 -32.71 3.92
CA GLY A 96 -15.13 -34.12 3.98
C GLY A 96 -14.65 -34.66 2.63
N ALA A 97 -14.42 -35.97 2.59
CA ALA A 97 -13.98 -36.68 1.40
C ALA A 97 -15.08 -36.69 0.33
N PHE A 98 -15.14 -35.63 -0.47
CA PHE A 98 -16.08 -35.50 -1.58
C PHE A 98 -15.35 -35.81 -2.89
N MET A 99 -15.92 -36.72 -3.67
CA MET A 99 -15.43 -37.11 -5.00
C MET A 99 -13.92 -37.49 -5.05
N GLY A 100 -13.46 -38.32 -4.10
CA GLY A 100 -12.09 -38.85 -4.12
C GLY A 100 -10.99 -37.88 -3.69
N ILE A 101 -11.35 -36.67 -3.25
CA ILE A 101 -10.40 -35.70 -2.68
C ILE A 101 -10.24 -36.08 -1.21
N THR A 102 -9.03 -36.51 -0.84
CA THR A 102 -8.71 -36.83 0.55
C THR A 102 -7.94 -35.67 1.16
N PRO A 103 -8.23 -35.30 2.42
CA PRO A 103 -7.53 -34.20 3.07
C PRO A 103 -6.04 -34.52 3.18
N LYS A 104 -5.21 -33.65 2.63
CA LYS A 104 -3.75 -33.76 2.69
C LYS A 104 -3.29 -33.24 4.05
N THR A 105 -2.11 -33.68 4.50
CA THR A 105 -1.56 -33.37 5.84
C THR A 105 -1.47 -31.86 6.20
N LYS A 106 -1.57 -30.97 5.21
CA LYS A 106 -1.48 -29.50 5.36
C LYS A 106 -2.79 -28.76 5.04
N THR A 107 -3.83 -29.45 4.61
CA THR A 107 -5.12 -28.86 4.23
C THR A 107 -6.22 -29.25 5.21
N LEU A 108 -7.31 -28.48 5.22
CA LEU A 108 -8.54 -28.81 5.93
C LEU A 108 -9.44 -29.65 5.02
N ASP A 109 -10.45 -30.29 5.61
CA ASP A 109 -11.42 -31.14 4.91
C ASP A 109 -12.44 -30.33 4.09
N THR A 110 -12.36 -29.00 4.15
CA THR A 110 -13.27 -28.09 3.46
C THR A 110 -12.67 -27.64 2.14
N HIS A 111 -13.43 -27.85 1.06
CA HIS A 111 -13.06 -27.47 -0.30
C HIS A 111 -13.98 -26.35 -0.79
N ILE A 112 -13.37 -25.32 -1.38
CA ILE A 112 -14.07 -24.19 -1.98
C ILE A 112 -14.02 -24.33 -3.49
N TRP A 113 -15.19 -24.32 -4.10
CA TRP A 113 -15.33 -24.37 -5.55
C TRP A 113 -15.53 -22.97 -6.08
N VAL A 114 -14.68 -22.56 -7.01
CA VAL A 114 -14.66 -21.20 -7.53
C VAL A 114 -14.46 -21.17 -9.05
N GLN A 115 -14.44 -19.96 -9.60
CA GLN A 115 -14.10 -19.71 -10.99
C GLN A 115 -12.98 -18.66 -11.02
N LEU A 116 -11.76 -19.12 -11.23
CA LEU A 116 -10.54 -18.32 -11.37
C LEU A 116 -10.23 -18.08 -12.86
N GLN A 117 -9.60 -16.94 -13.15
CA GLN A 117 -9.12 -16.60 -14.49
C GLN A 117 -7.63 -16.91 -14.59
N GLU A 118 -7.28 -17.94 -15.37
CA GLU A 118 -5.91 -18.26 -15.81
C GLU A 118 -4.84 -18.23 -14.71
N VAL A 119 -5.14 -18.86 -13.57
CA VAL A 119 -4.18 -19.03 -12.46
C VAL A 119 -3.55 -20.42 -12.60
N ALA A 120 -2.24 -20.53 -12.37
CA ALA A 120 -1.55 -21.83 -12.30
C ALA A 120 -1.90 -22.58 -11.00
N PHE A 121 -1.82 -23.90 -11.01
CA PHE A 121 -1.98 -24.70 -9.79
C PHE A 121 -0.87 -24.36 -8.79
N GLY A 122 -1.23 -24.34 -7.50
CA GLY A 122 -0.28 -23.95 -6.49
C GLY A 122 -0.93 -23.33 -5.26
N HIS A 123 -0.13 -22.63 -4.49
CA HIS A 123 -0.48 -22.22 -3.16
C HIS A 123 -0.49 -20.69 -3.06
N TYR A 124 -1.62 -20.10 -2.71
CA TYR A 124 -1.84 -18.67 -2.88
C TYR A 124 -2.52 -18.05 -1.67
N TRP A 125 -2.34 -16.73 -1.53
CA TRP A 125 -3.25 -15.89 -0.76
C TRP A 125 -4.41 -15.48 -1.65
N PHE A 126 -5.61 -15.78 -1.18
CA PHE A 126 -6.85 -15.38 -1.81
C PHE A 126 -7.53 -14.29 -0.99
N SER A 127 -8.20 -13.37 -1.69
CA SER A 127 -9.11 -12.40 -1.11
C SER A 127 -10.53 -12.66 -1.61
N ILE A 128 -11.48 -12.77 -0.70
CA ILE A 128 -12.89 -12.95 -1.03
C ILE A 128 -13.48 -11.60 -1.43
N LYS A 129 -13.74 -11.41 -2.74
CA LYS A 129 -14.39 -10.20 -3.26
C LYS A 129 -15.86 -10.13 -2.83
N SER A 130 -16.58 -11.23 -3.04
CA SER A 130 -18.01 -11.36 -2.74
C SER A 130 -18.46 -12.81 -2.95
N ILE A 131 -19.68 -13.13 -2.53
CA ILE A 131 -20.41 -14.34 -2.91
C ILE A 131 -21.39 -14.00 -4.04
N ARG A 132 -21.40 -14.80 -5.10
CA ARG A 132 -22.29 -14.67 -6.26
C ARG A 132 -23.42 -15.68 -6.14
N PHE A 133 -24.64 -15.17 -6.13
CA PHE A 133 -25.86 -15.96 -6.21
C PHE A 133 -26.34 -15.93 -7.67
N ARG A 134 -26.33 -17.09 -8.32
CA ARG A 134 -26.92 -17.33 -9.64
C ARG A 134 -28.16 -18.19 -9.46
N LYS A 135 -28.94 -18.36 -10.53
CA LYS A 135 -30.18 -19.16 -10.51
C LYS A 135 -29.94 -20.63 -10.13
N ASN A 136 -28.79 -21.18 -10.51
CA ASN A 136 -28.44 -22.59 -10.33
C ASN A 136 -27.17 -22.82 -9.48
N GLU A 137 -26.49 -21.77 -9.02
CA GLU A 137 -25.31 -21.95 -8.19
C GLU A 137 -25.05 -20.77 -7.23
N VAL A 138 -24.42 -21.09 -6.11
CA VAL A 138 -23.85 -20.12 -5.17
C VAL A 138 -22.35 -20.33 -5.12
N ILE A 139 -21.58 -19.33 -5.57
CA ILE A 139 -20.14 -19.44 -5.76
C ILE A 139 -19.39 -18.24 -5.17
N LEU A 140 -18.24 -18.50 -4.55
CA LEU A 140 -17.35 -17.45 -4.07
C LEU A 140 -16.60 -16.81 -5.25
N LYS A 141 -16.56 -15.48 -5.28
CA LYS A 141 -15.71 -14.71 -6.20
C LYS A 141 -14.42 -14.36 -5.46
N LEU A 142 -13.32 -14.97 -5.90
CA LEU A 142 -12.01 -14.76 -5.30
C LEU A 142 -11.12 -13.90 -6.18
N ASN A 143 -10.12 -13.31 -5.53
CA ASN A 143 -8.97 -12.66 -6.13
C ASN A 143 -7.71 -13.34 -5.64
N VAL A 144 -6.78 -13.63 -6.55
CA VAL A 144 -5.42 -14.01 -6.17
C VAL A 144 -4.66 -12.75 -5.78
N VAL A 145 -4.09 -12.74 -4.59
CA VAL A 145 -3.31 -11.61 -4.05
C VAL A 145 -1.83 -11.83 -4.33
N ARG A 146 -1.30 -12.99 -3.94
CA ARG A 146 0.11 -13.36 -4.15
C ARG A 146 0.28 -14.88 -4.16
N ASN A 147 1.27 -15.35 -4.91
CA ASN A 147 1.78 -16.70 -4.77
C ASN A 147 2.48 -16.82 -3.41
N VAL A 148 2.24 -17.93 -2.73
CA VAL A 148 3.07 -18.34 -1.61
C VAL A 148 3.95 -19.43 -2.18
N GLU A 149 5.15 -19.00 -2.60
CA GLU A 149 6.23 -19.93 -2.90
C GLU A 149 6.28 -20.94 -1.76
N ALA A 150 6.09 -22.21 -2.12
CA ALA A 150 6.32 -23.25 -1.15
C ALA A 150 7.77 -23.07 -0.72
N ASP A 151 8.01 -22.71 0.55
CA ASP A 151 9.34 -22.82 1.15
C ASP A 151 9.88 -24.14 0.65
N SER A 152 10.90 -24.07 -0.20
CA SER A 152 11.43 -25.22 -0.86
C SER A 152 11.81 -26.18 0.25
N LEU A 153 11.12 -27.32 0.30
CA LEU A 153 11.44 -28.46 1.18
C LEU A 153 12.85 -29.03 0.90
N ILE A 154 13.67 -28.31 0.15
CA ILE A 154 15.05 -28.58 -0.18
C ILE A 154 15.98 -28.12 0.95
N GLU A 155 15.59 -27.20 1.84
CA GLU A 155 16.50 -26.71 2.89
C GLU A 155 16.31 -27.29 4.30
N ARG A 156 15.22 -28.03 4.58
CA ARG A 156 15.04 -28.71 5.90
C ARG A 156 15.12 -30.23 5.87
N THR A 157 15.21 -30.84 4.70
CA THR A 157 15.32 -32.31 4.57
C THR A 157 16.77 -32.80 4.44
N GLN A 158 17.76 -31.91 4.58
CA GLN A 158 19.19 -32.27 4.63
C GLN A 158 19.79 -32.28 6.05
N ILE A 159 19.05 -31.87 7.09
CA ILE A 159 19.55 -31.86 8.49
C ILE A 159 18.93 -33.00 9.34
N SER A 160 18.01 -33.80 8.79
CA SER A 160 17.32 -34.85 9.57
C SER A 160 17.06 -36.13 8.78
N LYS A 161 18.11 -36.67 8.15
CA LYS A 161 18.20 -38.10 7.82
C LYS A 161 19.65 -38.56 7.99
N SER A 162 20.10 -38.68 9.24
CA SER A 162 21.20 -39.61 9.53
C SER A 162 20.63 -41.02 9.42
N THR A 163 20.97 -41.65 8.32
CA THR A 163 20.80 -43.06 8.01
C THR A 163 21.18 -43.93 9.22
N LEU A 164 20.20 -44.68 9.72
CA LEU A 164 20.43 -45.86 10.54
C LEU A 164 20.68 -47.02 9.57
N MET A 165 21.95 -47.39 9.37
CA MET A 165 22.33 -48.70 8.85
C MET A 165 23.66 -49.16 9.47
N TYR A 166 23.63 -50.40 9.90
CA TYR A 166 24.67 -51.21 10.53
C TYR A 166 26.03 -51.15 9.82
N ALA A 167 27.10 -50.95 10.61
CA ALA A 167 28.44 -51.39 10.26
C ALA A 167 29.22 -51.76 11.54
N LYS A 168 29.31 -53.07 11.74
CA LYS A 168 30.35 -53.89 12.37
C LYS A 168 31.48 -53.20 13.17
N ASP A 169 31.64 -53.71 14.39
CA ASP A 169 32.78 -53.56 15.30
C ASP A 169 34.15 -53.62 14.62
N ASP A 170 35.06 -52.71 15.00
CA ASP A 170 36.38 -53.09 15.52
C ASP A 170 37.12 -51.92 16.22
N SER A 171 37.37 -52.13 17.51
CA SER A 171 38.47 -51.67 18.38
C SER A 171 39.08 -50.24 18.29
N LYS A 172 39.02 -49.58 19.47
CA LYS A 172 40.06 -48.73 20.12
C LYS A 172 40.47 -47.42 19.42
N THR A 173 40.11 -46.27 20.03
CA THR A 173 41.06 -45.31 20.63
C THR A 173 40.29 -44.27 21.45
N LYS A 174 40.65 -44.16 22.72
CA LYS A 174 40.21 -43.13 23.68
C LYS A 174 40.85 -41.79 23.33
N GLN A 175 40.11 -40.69 23.41
CA GLN A 175 40.56 -39.47 24.10
C GLN A 175 39.41 -38.48 24.30
N THR A 176 39.04 -38.34 25.56
CA THR A 176 38.04 -37.42 26.09
C THR A 176 38.72 -36.08 26.38
N LEU A 177 38.17 -34.98 25.87
CA LEU A 177 38.49 -33.63 26.34
C LEU A 177 37.97 -33.48 27.77
N THR A 178 38.86 -33.14 28.70
CA THR A 178 38.49 -32.63 30.04
C THR A 178 39.06 -31.23 30.18
N THR A 179 38.14 -30.30 30.38
CA THR A 179 38.35 -28.91 30.75
C THR A 179 38.43 -28.88 32.27
N ASP A 180 39.61 -28.74 32.86
CA ASP A 180 39.79 -28.41 34.29
C ASP A 180 41.26 -28.04 34.53
N ASN A 181 41.60 -26.75 34.61
CA ASN A 181 42.90 -26.27 35.14
C ASN A 181 42.88 -24.75 35.43
N SER A 182 41.91 -24.26 36.19
CA SER A 182 41.85 -22.85 36.65
C SER A 182 41.90 -22.66 38.17
N ILE A 183 42.31 -23.67 38.95
CA ILE A 183 42.30 -23.58 40.43
C ILE A 183 43.70 -23.66 41.08
N ASN A 184 44.76 -24.03 40.34
CA ASN A 184 46.09 -24.26 40.95
C ASN A 184 47.05 -23.04 40.94
N ALA A 185 46.62 -21.86 40.49
CA ALA A 185 47.47 -20.66 40.41
C ALA A 185 47.37 -19.71 41.63
N LEU A 186 46.49 -19.98 42.61
CA LEU A 186 46.22 -19.08 43.73
C LEU A 186 46.86 -19.53 45.08
N ASN A 187 47.59 -20.64 45.11
CA ASN A 187 48.16 -21.18 46.36
C ASN A 187 49.65 -20.86 46.59
N ASN A 188 50.32 -20.18 45.64
CA ASN A 188 51.75 -19.86 45.75
C ASN A 188 52.04 -18.43 46.26
N ALA A 189 51.01 -17.69 46.68
CA ALA A 189 51.13 -16.31 47.17
C ALA A 189 50.91 -16.19 48.69
N THR A 190 51.45 -17.12 49.48
CA THR A 190 51.57 -16.92 50.94
C THR A 190 52.68 -17.82 51.50
N LYS A 191 53.92 -17.33 51.43
CA LYS A 191 55.01 -17.69 52.36
C LYS A 191 56.13 -16.67 52.19
N LEU A 192 56.06 -15.64 53.02
CA LEU A 192 57.15 -14.71 53.31
C LEU A 192 57.55 -14.90 54.77
N SER A 193 58.73 -15.46 55.03
CA SER A 193 59.58 -15.18 56.20
C SER A 193 60.82 -16.08 56.16
N ASP A 194 61.94 -15.55 56.67
CA ASP A 194 63.29 -16.11 56.78
C ASP A 194 64.14 -16.05 55.49
N ASP A 195 64.90 -14.98 55.30
CA ASP A 195 66.23 -14.87 55.90
C ASP A 195 66.80 -13.44 55.74
N MET A 196 67.57 -13.00 56.72
CA MET A 196 68.10 -11.64 56.87
C MET A 196 69.40 -11.44 56.08
N MET A 197 69.75 -10.15 55.92
CA MET A 197 71.12 -9.61 55.97
C MET A 197 71.85 -9.37 54.64
N SER A 198 71.79 -8.12 54.15
CA SER A 198 72.96 -7.23 53.96
C SER A 198 72.60 -5.87 53.33
N GLY A 199 72.86 -4.79 54.07
CA GLY A 199 73.28 -3.48 53.54
C GLY A 199 72.19 -2.44 53.19
N PRO A 200 72.19 -1.25 53.81
CA PRO A 200 71.27 -0.17 53.48
C PRO A 200 71.91 0.77 52.44
N THR A 201 71.25 0.97 51.29
CA THR A 201 71.52 2.14 50.45
C THR A 201 70.20 2.84 50.15
N VAL A 202 69.93 3.87 50.95
CA VAL A 202 68.95 4.92 50.63
C VAL A 202 69.66 5.91 49.70
N ILE A 203 69.02 6.30 48.59
CA ILE A 203 68.83 7.70 48.13
C ILE A 203 68.37 7.78 46.65
N GLN A 204 67.12 8.25 46.50
CA GLN A 204 66.56 9.19 45.51
C GLN A 204 66.19 8.78 44.06
N PRO A 205 65.11 9.39 43.50
CA PRO A 205 64.57 9.04 42.20
C PRO A 205 65.42 9.68 41.11
N GLU A 206 66.17 8.87 40.38
CA GLU A 206 66.89 9.37 39.21
C GLU A 206 65.86 9.71 38.13
N VAL A 207 65.83 11.00 37.83
CA VAL A 207 65.02 11.63 36.80
C VAL A 207 65.14 10.81 35.52
N LEU A 208 63.99 10.48 34.93
CA LEU A 208 63.83 9.73 33.69
C LEU A 208 64.53 10.46 32.52
N GLN A 209 65.86 10.34 32.42
CA GLN A 209 66.60 10.71 31.23
C GLN A 209 66.42 9.57 30.24
N ILE A 210 65.26 9.56 29.56
CA ILE A 210 65.11 8.77 28.34
C ILE A 210 66.15 9.33 27.37
N GLY A 211 67.28 8.63 27.28
CA GLY A 211 68.29 8.91 26.28
C GLY A 211 67.69 8.66 24.90
N TYR A 212 68.16 9.43 23.92
CA TYR A 212 67.82 9.17 22.51
C TYR A 212 68.10 7.71 22.13
N GLU A 213 69.14 7.12 22.72
CA GLU A 213 69.52 5.72 22.55
C GLU A 213 68.42 4.74 23.01
N ASP A 214 67.74 5.02 24.14
CA ASP A 214 66.63 4.20 24.64
C ASP A 214 65.40 4.32 23.74
N PHE A 215 65.10 5.52 23.23
CA PHE A 215 64.02 5.71 22.26
C PHE A 215 64.31 4.98 20.95
N VAL A 216 65.54 5.05 20.45
CA VAL A 216 65.95 4.33 19.24
C VAL A 216 65.87 2.81 19.46
N ASN A 217 66.24 2.32 20.64
CA ASN A 217 66.12 0.90 21.00
C ASN A 217 64.66 0.46 21.10
N ILE A 218 63.79 1.30 21.67
CA ILE A 218 62.33 1.05 21.72
C ILE A 218 61.72 1.03 20.32
N VAL A 219 62.07 1.99 19.45
CA VAL A 219 61.57 2.05 18.07
C VAL A 219 62.07 0.85 17.25
N ARG A 220 63.32 0.45 17.43
CA ARG A 220 63.86 -0.77 16.79
C ARG A 220 63.17 -2.03 17.30
N ASN A 221 62.96 -2.16 18.60
CA ASN A 221 62.25 -3.28 19.22
C ASN A 221 60.77 -3.32 18.81
N TRP A 222 60.13 -2.17 18.64
CA TRP A 222 58.76 -2.09 18.15
C TRP A 222 58.69 -2.52 16.68
N GLY A 223 59.65 -2.07 15.87
CA GLY A 223 59.79 -2.48 14.47
C GLY A 223 60.03 -3.99 14.30
N THR A 224 60.86 -4.60 15.15
CA THR A 224 61.09 -6.05 15.10
C THR A 224 59.89 -6.83 15.64
N THR A 225 59.24 -6.36 16.70
CA THR A 225 58.03 -6.99 17.27
C THR A 225 56.87 -6.96 16.28
N ILE A 226 56.68 -5.86 15.56
CA ILE A 226 55.65 -5.77 14.49
C ILE A 226 56.00 -6.71 13.35
N LYS A 227 57.26 -6.74 12.90
CA LYS A 227 57.69 -7.66 11.85
C LYS A 227 57.44 -9.12 12.22
N HIS A 228 57.76 -9.53 13.45
CA HIS A 228 57.50 -10.87 13.93
C HIS A 228 56.01 -11.18 14.03
N LYS A 229 55.18 -10.26 14.56
CA LYS A 229 53.72 -10.48 14.61
C LYS A 229 53.06 -10.52 13.24
N VAL A 230 53.50 -9.69 12.30
CA VAL A 230 53.00 -9.70 10.92
C VAL A 230 53.46 -10.96 10.20
N TYR A 231 54.70 -11.41 10.41
CA TYR A 231 55.22 -12.64 9.83
C TYR A 231 54.52 -13.88 10.41
N ASP A 232 54.29 -13.93 11.72
CA ASP A 232 53.57 -15.03 12.38
C ASP A 232 52.10 -15.05 11.95
N PHE A 233 51.44 -13.90 11.80
CA PHE A 233 50.07 -13.81 11.26
C PHE A 233 50.00 -14.21 9.77
N MET A 234 50.96 -13.75 8.96
CA MET A 234 51.00 -14.04 7.52
C MET A 234 51.49 -15.45 7.18
N SER A 235 52.22 -16.11 8.08
CA SER A 235 52.63 -17.51 7.88
C SER A 235 51.63 -18.51 8.49
N ASN A 236 50.93 -18.14 9.56
CA ASN A 236 50.00 -19.03 10.26
C ASN A 236 48.55 -18.91 9.74
N ASP A 237 48.05 -17.71 9.41
CA ASP A 237 46.66 -17.51 8.97
C ASP A 237 46.52 -17.39 7.44
N ILE A 238 47.56 -16.93 6.75
CA ILE A 238 47.62 -16.83 5.28
C ILE A 238 48.25 -18.11 4.69
N ASN A 239 47.53 -19.24 4.85
CA ASN A 239 47.83 -20.44 4.07
C ASN A 239 47.38 -20.24 2.61
N LYS A 240 48.10 -20.80 1.63
CA LYS A 240 47.74 -20.69 0.20
C LYS A 240 46.34 -21.23 -0.08
N ASP A 241 45.94 -22.25 0.68
CA ASP A 241 44.59 -22.83 0.62
C ASP A 241 43.54 -21.85 1.16
N ASN A 242 43.83 -21.15 2.26
CA ASN A 242 42.93 -20.13 2.83
C ASN A 242 42.76 -18.93 1.88
N ILE A 243 43.84 -18.49 1.21
CA ILE A 243 43.75 -17.43 0.18
C ILE A 243 42.90 -17.89 -0.99
N LYS A 244 43.08 -19.14 -1.44
CA LYS A 244 42.33 -19.70 -2.57
C LYS A 244 40.85 -19.78 -2.25
N ASP A 245 40.50 -20.26 -1.06
CA ASP A 245 39.12 -20.37 -0.60
C ASP A 245 38.49 -18.99 -0.38
N PHE A 246 39.26 -18.03 0.15
CA PHE A 246 38.84 -16.63 0.27
C PHE A 246 38.58 -15.99 -1.10
N LEU A 247 39.46 -16.21 -2.08
CA LEU A 247 39.31 -15.66 -3.43
C LEU A 247 38.13 -16.28 -4.17
N GLN A 248 37.88 -17.58 -3.97
CA GLN A 248 36.70 -18.26 -4.50
C GLN A 248 35.41 -17.73 -3.87
N PHE A 249 35.39 -17.56 -2.55
CA PHE A 249 34.25 -16.95 -1.85
C PHE A 249 34.01 -15.52 -2.32
N LEU A 250 35.06 -14.70 -2.44
CA LEU A 250 34.97 -13.34 -2.93
C LEU A 250 34.41 -13.29 -4.37
N GLY A 251 34.86 -14.20 -5.23
CA GLY A 251 34.32 -14.35 -6.59
C GLY A 251 32.83 -14.67 -6.58
N LEU A 252 32.39 -15.60 -5.74
CA LEU A 252 30.97 -15.95 -5.60
C LEU A 252 30.14 -14.78 -5.06
N VAL A 253 30.66 -14.03 -4.09
CA VAL A 253 29.99 -12.83 -3.56
C VAL A 253 29.84 -11.77 -4.62
N VAL A 254 30.89 -11.51 -5.41
CA VAL A 254 30.83 -10.52 -6.51
C VAL A 254 29.83 -10.96 -7.57
N ILE A 255 29.85 -12.23 -7.99
CA ILE A 255 28.88 -12.75 -8.97
C ILE A 255 27.45 -12.66 -8.43
N SER A 256 27.23 -13.04 -7.18
CA SER A 256 25.92 -12.93 -6.51
C SER A 256 25.45 -11.49 -6.43
N LEU A 257 26.33 -10.55 -6.07
CA LEU A 257 26.02 -9.13 -5.98
C LEU A 257 25.68 -8.55 -7.36
N LEU A 258 26.47 -8.86 -8.38
CA LEU A 258 26.22 -8.41 -9.75
C LEU A 258 24.91 -8.98 -10.31
N THR A 259 24.65 -10.27 -10.10
CA THR A 259 23.41 -10.92 -10.55
C THR A 259 22.19 -10.32 -9.84
N GLY A 260 22.27 -10.16 -8.50
CA GLY A 260 21.23 -9.53 -7.71
C GLY A 260 21.00 -8.08 -8.12
N SER A 261 22.07 -7.33 -8.39
CA SER A 261 21.98 -5.92 -8.82
C SER A 261 21.37 -5.78 -10.21
N PHE A 262 21.69 -6.68 -11.15
CA PHE A 262 21.08 -6.66 -12.48
C PHE A 262 19.57 -6.90 -12.41
N VAL A 263 19.15 -7.87 -11.59
CA VAL A 263 17.74 -8.15 -11.35
C VAL A 263 17.05 -6.98 -10.65
N ALA A 264 17.69 -6.39 -9.63
CA ALA A 264 17.19 -5.22 -8.93
C ALA A 264 17.00 -4.02 -9.86
N ILE A 265 17.95 -3.75 -10.77
CA ILE A 265 17.83 -2.66 -11.75
C ILE A 265 16.64 -2.88 -12.69
N LYS A 266 16.39 -4.11 -13.15
CA LYS A 266 15.22 -4.40 -14.01
C LYS A 266 13.90 -4.16 -13.29
N TYR A 267 13.80 -4.60 -12.04
CA TYR A 267 12.62 -4.34 -11.22
C TYR A 267 12.46 -2.86 -10.90
N LEU A 268 13.55 -2.19 -10.51
CA LEU A 268 13.56 -0.77 -10.19
C LEU A 268 13.20 0.08 -11.41
N GLY A 269 13.68 -0.26 -12.60
CA GLY A 269 13.33 0.41 -13.86
C GLY A 269 11.85 0.25 -14.19
N THR A 270 11.32 -0.97 -14.07
CA THR A 270 9.89 -1.24 -14.33
C THR A 270 9.01 -0.51 -13.30
N PHE A 271 9.42 -0.49 -12.03
CA PHE A 271 8.76 0.26 -10.98
C PHE A 271 8.83 1.76 -11.22
N ALA A 272 10.00 2.31 -11.54
CA ALA A 272 10.21 3.73 -11.79
C ALA A 272 9.38 4.22 -12.98
N LEU A 273 9.27 3.43 -14.05
CA LEU A 273 8.41 3.74 -15.19
C LEU A 273 6.93 3.83 -14.76
N ARG A 274 6.42 2.83 -14.04
CA ARG A 274 5.03 2.84 -13.54
C ARG A 274 4.79 3.98 -12.55
N PHE A 275 5.75 4.23 -11.67
CA PHE A 275 5.72 5.33 -10.72
C PHE A 275 5.69 6.68 -11.46
N MET A 276 6.54 6.89 -12.46
CA MET A 276 6.57 8.11 -13.25
C MET A 276 5.24 8.34 -13.98
N PHE A 277 4.66 7.31 -14.60
CA PHE A 277 3.36 7.45 -15.26
C PHE A 277 2.25 7.83 -14.28
N GLU A 278 2.18 7.16 -13.13
CA GLU A 278 1.16 7.49 -12.12
C GLU A 278 1.45 8.85 -11.46
N PHE A 279 2.72 9.20 -11.27
CA PHE A 279 3.14 10.49 -10.73
C PHE A 279 2.83 11.64 -11.70
N THR A 280 3.01 11.46 -13.00
CA THR A 280 2.61 12.45 -14.01
C THR A 280 1.10 12.65 -13.98
N ARG A 281 0.30 11.57 -13.89
CA ARG A 281 -1.15 11.67 -13.75
C ARG A 281 -1.55 12.39 -12.46
N PHE A 282 -0.89 12.06 -11.36
CA PHE A 282 -1.07 12.73 -10.07
C PHE A 282 -0.74 14.22 -10.17
N MET A 283 0.39 14.59 -10.78
CA MET A 283 0.80 15.98 -10.97
C MET A 283 -0.19 16.74 -11.85
N HIS A 284 -0.75 16.14 -12.90
CA HIS A 284 -1.79 16.78 -13.71
C HIS A 284 -3.05 17.10 -12.89
N VAL A 285 -3.45 16.21 -11.98
CA VAL A 285 -4.60 16.44 -11.09
C VAL A 285 -4.24 17.43 -9.97
N MET A 286 -3.00 17.41 -9.48
CA MET A 286 -2.55 18.26 -8.37
C MET A 286 -2.21 19.68 -8.77
N THR A 287 -1.72 19.91 -9.99
CA THR A 287 -1.35 21.25 -10.47
C THR A 287 -2.46 22.29 -10.29
N PRO A 288 -3.73 22.06 -10.73
CA PRO A 288 -4.79 23.03 -10.51
C PRO A 288 -5.12 23.24 -9.03
N ILE A 289 -4.98 22.21 -8.19
CA ILE A 289 -5.19 22.30 -6.73
C ILE A 289 -4.13 23.20 -6.10
N ILE A 290 -2.86 22.98 -6.43
CA ILE A 290 -1.73 23.77 -5.95
C ILE A 290 -1.87 25.23 -6.39
N LEU A 291 -2.21 25.47 -7.66
CA LEU A 291 -2.43 26.82 -8.18
C LEU A 291 -3.56 27.54 -7.42
N LYS A 292 -4.64 26.83 -7.07
CA LYS A 292 -5.73 27.39 -6.27
C LYS A 292 -5.33 27.68 -4.83
N ILE A 293 -4.49 26.84 -4.23
CA ILE A 293 -3.93 27.09 -2.90
C ILE A 293 -3.02 28.33 -2.92
N ILE A 294 -2.14 28.45 -3.92
CA ILE A 294 -1.29 29.63 -4.09
C ILE A 294 -2.14 30.90 -4.26
N GLU A 295 -3.21 30.83 -5.06
CA GLU A 295 -4.14 31.95 -5.24
C GLU A 295 -4.84 32.32 -3.92
N ALA A 296 -5.25 31.34 -3.12
CA ALA A 296 -5.87 31.56 -1.81
C ALA A 296 -4.90 32.24 -0.83
N ILE A 297 -3.64 31.76 -0.76
CA ILE A 297 -2.60 32.36 0.08
C ILE A 297 -2.33 33.81 -0.36
N ASN A 298 -2.21 34.06 -1.66
CA ASN A 298 -2.01 35.42 -2.18
C ASN A 298 -3.18 36.36 -1.84
N LYS A 299 -4.42 35.88 -1.86
CA LYS A 299 -5.60 36.67 -1.43
C LYS A 299 -5.61 36.92 0.08
N ILE A 300 -5.20 35.95 0.89
CA ILE A 300 -5.08 36.12 2.34
C ILE A 300 -4.04 37.18 2.66
N VAL A 301 -2.85 37.08 2.05
CA VAL A 301 -1.76 38.04 2.23
C VAL A 301 -2.16 39.42 1.71
N GLY A 302 -2.77 39.51 0.53
CA GLY A 302 -3.25 40.77 -0.04
C GLY A 302 -4.35 41.42 0.81
N GLY A 303 -5.32 40.64 1.28
CA GLY A 303 -6.36 41.11 2.21
C GLY A 303 -5.78 41.60 3.53
N PHE A 304 -4.76 40.90 4.05
CA PHE A 304 -4.03 41.31 5.25
C PHE A 304 -3.31 42.66 5.05
N TYR A 305 -2.62 42.85 3.92
CA TYR A 305 -1.98 44.13 3.59
C TYR A 305 -2.99 45.28 3.44
N ILE A 306 -4.15 45.03 2.82
CA ILE A 306 -5.23 46.03 2.72
C ILE A 306 -5.74 46.40 4.11
N LEU A 307 -5.95 45.42 4.99
CA LEU A 307 -6.40 45.64 6.36
C LEU A 307 -5.38 46.50 7.14
N LEU A 308 -4.09 46.17 7.00
CA LEU A 308 -2.99 46.95 7.58
C LEU A 308 -2.98 48.39 7.04
N ALA A 309 -3.15 48.58 5.71
CA ALA A 309 -3.19 49.89 5.09
C ALA A 309 -4.41 50.72 5.54
N MET A 310 -5.57 50.09 5.73
CA MET A 310 -6.78 50.74 6.21
C MET A 310 -6.61 51.20 7.67
N ILE A 311 -6.03 50.35 8.53
CA ILE A 311 -5.68 50.70 9.91
C ILE A 311 -4.66 51.83 9.95
N TRP A 312 -3.64 51.79 9.09
CA TRP A 312 -2.62 52.84 9.04
C TRP A 312 -3.22 54.17 8.56
N LYS A 313 -4.08 54.14 7.53
CA LYS A 313 -4.83 55.32 7.06
C LYS A 313 -5.73 55.89 8.16
N ASP A 314 -6.51 55.07 8.84
CA ASP A 314 -7.41 55.56 9.89
C ASP A 314 -6.65 56.02 11.15
N ALA A 315 -5.53 55.38 11.49
CA ALA A 315 -4.69 55.77 12.63
C ALA A 315 -3.88 57.05 12.37
N PHE A 316 -3.32 57.23 11.17
CA PHE A 316 -2.40 58.34 10.86
C PHE A 316 -3.00 59.44 9.96
N MET A 317 -3.79 59.11 8.93
CA MET A 317 -4.35 60.11 8.00
C MET A 317 -5.64 60.76 8.52
N LYS A 318 -6.54 60.00 9.15
CA LYS A 318 -7.81 60.56 9.67
C LYS A 318 -7.59 61.54 10.82
N ARG A 319 -6.56 61.32 11.66
CA ARG A 319 -6.10 62.31 12.65
C ARG A 319 -5.55 63.59 12.03
N ARG A 320 -4.99 63.54 10.82
CA ARG A 320 -4.47 64.72 10.10
C ARG A 320 -5.58 65.49 9.37
N MET A 321 -6.57 64.82 8.78
CA MET A 321 -7.66 65.49 8.04
C MET A 321 -8.65 66.25 8.93
N THR A 322 -8.90 65.81 10.17
CA THR A 322 -9.75 66.58 11.11
C THR A 322 -9.17 67.95 11.49
N ALA A 323 -7.86 68.16 11.35
CA ALA A 323 -7.24 69.46 11.65
C ALA A 323 -7.36 70.48 10.50
N THR A 324 -7.47 70.03 9.24
CA THR A 324 -7.39 70.92 8.06
C THR A 324 -8.74 71.18 7.38
N GLN A 325 -9.72 70.27 7.46
CA GLN A 325 -11.03 70.45 6.78
C GLN A 325 -12.08 71.25 7.59
N GLN A 326 -11.92 71.43 8.91
CA GLN A 326 -12.90 72.19 9.70
C GLN A 326 -12.87 73.71 9.46
N LEU A 327 -11.88 74.24 8.75
CA LEU A 327 -11.75 75.69 8.51
C LEU A 327 -12.27 76.17 7.14
N GLN A 328 -12.74 75.28 6.25
CA GLN A 328 -13.11 75.67 4.88
C GLN A 328 -14.55 75.37 4.47
N ASP A 329 -15.35 74.71 5.32
CA ASP A 329 -16.75 74.36 5.04
C ASP A 329 -17.80 75.41 5.51
N PHE A 330 -17.37 76.60 5.97
CA PHE A 330 -18.31 77.64 6.45
C PHE A 330 -18.72 78.68 5.40
N ASN A 331 -18.26 78.61 4.15
CA ASN A 331 -18.72 79.55 3.14
C ASN A 331 -18.72 78.95 1.72
N VAL A 332 -19.87 79.08 1.04
CA VAL A 332 -20.16 78.77 -0.37
C VAL A 332 -20.52 77.31 -0.70
N GLN A 333 -21.82 77.01 -0.64
CA GLN A 333 -22.44 75.91 -1.41
C GLN A 333 -22.86 76.43 -2.80
N PRO A 334 -22.44 75.82 -3.92
CA PRO A 334 -23.18 75.90 -5.17
C PRO A 334 -24.15 74.70 -5.31
N PRO A 335 -25.23 74.83 -6.10
CA PRO A 335 -26.20 73.74 -6.28
C PRO A 335 -25.56 72.58 -7.05
N ARG A 336 -25.74 71.35 -6.52
CA ARG A 336 -25.29 70.11 -7.16
C ARG A 336 -26.15 69.82 -8.39
N GLU A 337 -25.64 70.10 -9.58
CA GLU A 337 -26.19 69.55 -10.81
C GLU A 337 -25.93 68.04 -10.87
N LEU A 338 -27.01 67.27 -10.81
CA LEU A 338 -26.99 65.82 -11.07
C LEU A 338 -26.76 65.61 -12.57
N LYS A 339 -25.52 65.29 -12.98
CA LYS A 339 -25.24 64.77 -14.32
C LYS A 339 -25.87 63.38 -14.47
N ALA A 340 -26.94 63.28 -15.26
CA ALA A 340 -27.51 62.00 -15.66
C ALA A 340 -26.52 61.25 -16.57
N ILE A 341 -26.41 59.93 -16.37
CA ILE A 341 -25.62 59.05 -17.22
C ILE A 341 -26.40 58.83 -18.51
N GLU A 342 -25.89 59.34 -19.63
CA GLU A 342 -26.42 59.06 -20.96
C GLU A 342 -25.91 57.69 -21.42
N TYR A 343 -26.82 56.74 -21.62
CA TYR A 343 -26.49 55.43 -22.18
C TYR A 343 -26.38 55.55 -23.70
N ASN A 344 -25.19 55.32 -24.25
CA ASN A 344 -24.97 55.21 -25.69
C ASN A 344 -25.70 53.95 -26.22
N ARG A 345 -26.94 54.12 -26.71
CA ARG A 345 -27.67 53.08 -27.44
C ARG A 345 -27.21 53.08 -28.89
N GLN A 346 -26.48 52.05 -29.29
CA GLN A 346 -26.27 51.78 -30.72
C GLN A 346 -27.62 51.49 -31.37
N LYS A 347 -28.09 52.38 -32.26
CA LYS A 347 -29.22 52.13 -33.14
C LYS A 347 -28.80 51.08 -34.15
N TYR A 348 -29.39 49.90 -34.09
CA TYR A 348 -29.40 48.98 -35.22
C TYR A 348 -30.53 49.43 -36.16
N GLU A 349 -30.17 50.03 -37.30
CA GLU A 349 -31.10 50.11 -38.44
C GLU A 349 -31.28 48.69 -38.96
N ILE A 350 -32.50 48.19 -38.81
CA ILE A 350 -32.92 46.93 -39.41
C ILE A 350 -34.01 47.32 -40.40
N ASP A 351 -33.64 47.42 -41.68
CA ASP A 351 -34.58 47.55 -42.78
C ASP A 351 -35.29 46.21 -42.99
N PHE A 352 -36.50 46.08 -42.45
CA PHE A 352 -37.46 45.07 -42.89
C PHE A 352 -38.63 45.77 -43.57
N GLU A 353 -38.57 45.75 -44.91
CA GLU A 353 -39.65 46.19 -45.78
C GLU A 353 -40.76 45.13 -45.80
N TYR A 354 -41.88 45.40 -45.11
CA TYR A 354 -43.10 44.58 -45.23
C TYR A 354 -44.11 45.29 -46.14
N ASN A 355 -44.21 44.78 -47.37
CA ASN A 355 -45.20 45.18 -48.35
C ASN A 355 -46.55 44.50 -48.02
N ILE A 356 -47.45 45.20 -47.33
CA ILE A 356 -48.78 44.68 -46.98
C ILE A 356 -49.83 45.33 -47.88
N ARG A 357 -50.28 44.56 -48.87
CA ARG A 357 -51.49 44.80 -49.66
C ARG A 357 -52.73 44.70 -48.75
N GLN A 358 -53.55 45.75 -48.73
CA GLN A 358 -54.86 45.75 -48.05
C GLN A 358 -55.93 45.04 -48.88
N PRO A 359 -56.79 44.19 -48.27
CA PRO A 359 -58.12 43.88 -48.80
C PRO A 359 -59.23 44.62 -48.01
N PRO A 360 -60.40 44.87 -48.62
CA PRO A 360 -61.38 45.82 -48.08
C PRO A 360 -62.54 45.18 -47.27
N VAL A 361 -63.04 45.99 -46.32
CA VAL A 361 -64.42 46.12 -45.81
C VAL A 361 -65.01 45.01 -44.92
N MET A 362 -65.39 45.38 -43.68
CA MET A 362 -66.80 45.41 -43.23
C MET A 362 -66.96 46.13 -41.88
N ARG A 363 -68.02 46.95 -41.78
CA ARG A 363 -68.49 47.69 -40.58
C ARG A 363 -69.85 47.10 -40.17
N PRO A 364 -70.20 47.06 -38.87
CA PRO A 364 -71.28 47.94 -38.37
C PRO A 364 -70.99 48.45 -36.94
N SER A 365 -71.10 49.75 -36.61
CA SER A 365 -72.31 50.58 -36.37
C SER A 365 -72.65 50.69 -34.86
N ILE A 366 -73.27 51.82 -34.50
CA ILE A 366 -73.77 52.28 -33.17
C ILE A 366 -72.64 52.90 -32.31
N GLY A 367 -72.64 54.16 -31.87
CA GLY A 367 -73.59 55.28 -31.77
C GLY A 367 -73.01 56.26 -30.71
N PRO A 368 -73.38 57.56 -30.65
CA PRO A 368 -72.58 58.59 -29.96
C PRO A 368 -72.84 58.70 -28.44
N PHE A 369 -71.85 59.27 -27.76
CA PHE A 369 -71.75 59.67 -26.35
C PHE A 369 -73.05 59.96 -25.60
N THR A 370 -73.08 59.61 -24.30
CA THR A 370 -73.80 60.41 -23.30
C THR A 370 -72.93 60.67 -22.07
N GLU A 371 -73.07 61.91 -21.61
CA GLU A 371 -72.33 62.65 -20.61
C GLU A 371 -72.90 62.38 -19.21
N PHE A 372 -72.91 61.11 -18.77
CA PHE A 372 -73.57 60.73 -17.50
C PHE A 372 -72.77 59.83 -16.54
N GLU A 373 -71.57 59.37 -16.90
CA GLU A 373 -70.71 58.58 -15.98
C GLU A 373 -69.44 59.32 -15.55
N ARG A 374 -69.51 60.66 -15.44
CA ARG A 374 -68.41 61.51 -14.91
C ARG A 374 -68.53 61.83 -13.41
N LYS A 375 -69.36 61.13 -12.65
CA LYS A 375 -69.44 61.26 -11.19
C LYS A 375 -69.89 59.95 -10.56
N PHE A 376 -68.95 59.09 -10.17
CA PHE A 376 -68.99 58.21 -8.99
C PHE A 376 -67.76 57.27 -8.99
N GLN A 377 -66.59 57.82 -8.63
CA GLN A 377 -65.53 57.26 -7.77
C GLN A 377 -64.22 58.00 -7.97
#